data_AF-A0A097EG76-F1
#
_entry.id   AF-A0A097EG76-F1
#
_cell.length_a   1.000
_cell.length_b   1.000
_cell.length_c   1.000
_cell.angle_alpha   90.00
_cell.angle_beta   90.00
_cell.angle_gamma   90.00
#
_symmetry.space_group_name_H-M   'P 1'
#
loop_
_entity.id
_entity.type
_entity.pdbx_description
1 polymer ?
#
loop_
_entity_poly.entity_id
_entity_poly.type
_entity_poly.pdbx_seq_one_letter_code
_entity_poly.pdbx_strand_id
1 'polypeptide(L)' 'MFVDFRDQPPPPRWEPKPPPRRLTPRQRKTMEVVVGVNIVLLLIAPLGGATILQAIGALLR' A
#
# COMPACT_ATOMS: atom_id res chain seq x y z
N MET A 1 -46.60 -29.67 8.37
CA MET A 1 -45.48 -30.53 7.91
C MET A 1 -44.22 -30.03 8.61
N PHE A 2 -43.44 -30.89 9.26
CA PHE A 2 -42.17 -30.52 9.90
C PHE A 2 -41.02 -30.84 8.94
N VAL A 3 -40.08 -29.91 8.78
CA VAL A 3 -38.88 -30.11 7.97
C VAL A 3 -37.93 -31.03 8.74
N ASP A 4 -37.58 -32.16 8.15
CA ASP A 4 -36.60 -33.10 8.70
C ASP A 4 -35.19 -32.62 8.33
N PHE A 5 -34.34 -32.38 9.33
CA PHE A 5 -32.98 -31.83 9.17
C PHE A 5 -31.89 -32.91 9.14
N ARG A 6 -32.27 -34.19 9.00
CA ARG A 6 -31.32 -35.32 8.99
C ARG A 6 -30.27 -35.25 7.89
N ASP A 7 -30.56 -34.57 6.78
CA ASP A 7 -29.64 -34.45 5.64
C ASP A 7 -28.76 -33.19 5.66
N GLN A 8 -28.75 -32.43 6.76
CA GLN A 8 -27.96 -31.20 6.81
C GLN A 8 -26.47 -31.52 7.06
N PRO A 9 -25.57 -31.21 6.12
CA PRO A 9 -24.15 -31.43 6.33
C PRO A 9 -23.66 -30.54 7.49
N PRO A 10 -22.71 -31.05 8.30
CA PRO A 10 -22.18 -30.27 9.42
C PRO A 10 -21.55 -28.97 8.92
N PRO A 11 -21.66 -27.87 9.69
CA PRO A 11 -21.05 -26.61 9.30
C PRO A 11 -19.54 -26.79 9.13
N PRO A 12 -18.92 -26.05 8.18
CA PRO A 12 -17.48 -26.11 7.98
C PRO A 12 -16.76 -25.76 9.29
N ARG A 13 -15.63 -26.44 9.53
CA ARG A 13 -14.80 -26.16 10.71
C ARG A 13 -14.31 -24.72 10.63
N TRP A 14 -14.35 -24.03 11.77
CA TRP A 14 -13.70 -22.72 11.87
C TRP A 14 -12.19 -22.89 11.65
N GLU A 15 -11.64 -22.12 10.71
CA GLU A 15 -10.22 -22.06 10.43
C GLU A 15 -9.68 -20.68 10.86
N PRO A 16 -8.59 -20.63 11.65
CA PRO A 16 -7.97 -19.37 11.99
C PRO A 16 -7.45 -18.69 10.72
N LYS A 17 -7.69 -17.37 10.59
CA LYS A 17 -7.11 -16.59 9.50
C LYS A 17 -5.58 -16.70 9.54
N PRO A 18 -4.92 -16.87 8.38
CA PRO A 18 -3.47 -16.92 8.35
C PRO A 18 -2.87 -15.63 8.94
N PRO A 19 -1.73 -15.73 9.65
CA PRO A 19 -1.10 -14.57 10.26
C PRO A 19 -0.68 -13.58 9.16
N PRO A 20 -0.71 -12.27 9.46
CA PRO A 20 -0.26 -11.25 8.51
C PRO A 20 1.19 -11.51 8.10
N ARG A 21 1.47 -11.41 6.80
CA ARG A 21 2.82 -11.60 6.26
C ARG A 21 3.74 -10.53 6.85
N ARG A 22 4.81 -10.97 7.51
CA ARG A 22 5.88 -10.07 7.99
C ARG A 22 6.79 -9.71 6.83
N LEU A 23 7.25 -8.47 6.79
CA LEU A 23 8.25 -8.05 5.80
C LEU A 23 9.55 -8.83 6.04
N THR A 24 10.09 -9.38 4.97
CA THR A 24 11.46 -9.92 4.98
C THR A 24 12.47 -8.80 5.27
N PRO A 25 13.69 -9.12 5.75
CA PRO A 25 14.71 -8.09 6.01
C PRO A 25 15.01 -7.21 4.79
N ARG A 26 15.01 -7.79 3.59
CA ARG A 26 15.19 -7.05 2.33
C ARG A 26 14.04 -6.09 2.07
N GLN A 27 12.79 -6.54 2.22
CA GLN A 27 11.61 -5.69 2.04
C GLN A 27 11.57 -4.52 3.03
N ARG A 28 11.96 -4.77 4.29
CA ARG A 28 12.08 -3.71 5.30
C ARG A 28 13.11 -2.66 4.87
N LYS A 29 14.30 -3.10 4.43
CA LYS A 29 15.34 -2.17 3.97
C LYS A 29 14.91 -1.37 2.74
N THR A 30 14.25 -2.01 1.77
CA THR A 30 13.69 -1.32 0.61
C THR A 30 12.65 -0.28 1.04
N MET A 31 11.75 -0.64 1.96
CA MET A 31 10.72 0.27 2.48
C MET A 31 11.35 1.50 3.15
N GLU A 32 12.35 1.29 4.02
CA GLU A 32 13.09 2.37 4.67
C GLU A 32 13.76 3.31 3.66
N VAL A 33 14.39 2.75 2.62
CA VAL A 33 15.02 3.53 1.55
C VAL A 33 13.98 4.34 0.78
N VAL A 34 12.86 3.73 0.38
CA VAL A 34 11.80 4.41 -0.37
C VAL A 34 11.20 5.56 0.44
N VAL A 35 10.92 5.33 1.73
CA VAL A 35 10.41 6.37 2.63
C VAL A 35 11.44 7.49 2.79
N GLY A 36 12.71 7.16 3.04
CA GLY A 36 13.77 8.15 3.17
C GLY A 36 13.95 9.00 1.91
N VAL A 37 13.97 8.38 0.73
CA VAL A 37 14.04 9.08 -0.56
C VAL A 37 12.84 10.00 -0.76
N ASN A 38 11.62 9.55 -0.43
CA ASN A 38 10.43 10.39 -0.56
C ASN A 38 10.49 11.61 0.37
N ILE A 39 10.97 11.46 1.61
CA ILE A 39 11.12 12.59 2.54
C ILE A 39 12.12 13.61 1.98
N VAL A 40 13.26 13.15 1.47
CA VAL A 40 14.24 14.03 0.83
C VAL A 40 13.64 14.71 -0.40
N LEU A 41 12.93 13.94 -1.24
CA LEU A 41 12.27 14.46 -2.42
C LEU A 41 11.17 15.46 -2.07
N LEU A 42 10.46 15.33 -0.96
CA LEU A 42 9.48 16.33 -0.52
C LEU A 42 10.12 17.71 -0.27
N LEU A 43 11.40 17.76 0.09
CA LEU A 43 12.13 19.02 0.28
C LEU A 43 12.75 19.54 -1.03
N ILE A 44 13.22 18.64 -1.89
CA ILE A 44 13.90 19.00 -3.15
C ILE A 44 12.88 19.26 -4.28
N ALA A 45 11.79 18.52 -4.34
CA ALA A 45 10.78 18.63 -5.38
C ALA A 45 10.12 20.01 -5.45
N PRO A 46 9.87 20.76 -4.37
CA PRO A 46 9.45 22.16 -4.46
C PRO A 46 10.45 23.05 -5.21
N LEU A 47 11.76 22.81 -5.04
CA LEU A 47 12.81 23.55 -5.77
C LEU A 47 12.78 23.21 -7.27
N GLY A 48 12.71 21.92 -7.60
CA GLY A 48 12.60 21.48 -9.01
C GLY A 48 11.26 21.85 -9.66
N GLY A 49 10.16 21.70 -8.92
CA GLY A 49 8.80 21.97 -9.35
C GLY A 49 8.56 23.45 -9.60
N ALA A 50 9.03 24.34 -8.71
CA ALA A 50 9.00 25.78 -8.95
C ALA A 50 9.78 26.15 -10.22
N THR A 51 10.93 25.50 -10.46
CA THR A 51 11.73 25.73 -11.67
C THR A 51 10.98 25.30 -12.94
N ILE A 52 10.32 24.14 -12.92
CA ILE A 52 9.51 23.65 -14.05
C ILE A 52 8.32 24.57 -14.30
N LEU A 53 7.62 24.99 -13.24
CA LEU A 53 6.48 25.91 -13.35
C LEU A 53 6.92 27.28 -13.89
N GLN A 54 8.07 27.79 -13.45
CA GLN A 54 8.68 29.01 -13.99
C GLN A 54 9.04 28.86 -15.47
N ALA A 55 9.65 27.73 -15.87
CA ALA A 55 9.99 27.46 -17.26
C ALA A 55 8.75 27.40 -18.15
N ILE A 56 7.67 26.75 -17.69
CA ILE A 56 6.39 26.70 -18.41
C ILE A 56 5.78 28.10 -18.51
N GLY A 57 5.73 28.86 -17.41
CA GLY A 57 5.23 30.24 -17.43
C GLY A 57 6.04 31.16 -18.34
N ALA A 58 7.35 30.97 -18.42
CA ALA A 58 8.22 31.71 -19.33
C ALA A 58 8.03 31.33 -20.81
N LEU A 59 7.65 30.08 -21.10
CA LEU A 59 7.37 29.61 -22.46
C LEU A 59 6.00 30.09 -22.98
N LEU A 60 5.04 30.30 -22.08
CA LEU A 60 3.66 30.69 -22.41
C LEU A 60 3.42 32.22 -22.47
N ARG A 61 4.42 33.04 -22.14
CA ARG A 61 4.37 34.51 -22.28
C ARG A 61 4.92 34.94 -23.63
#